data_AF-A0A6A6P9B1-F1
#
_entry.id   AF-A0A6A6P9B1-F1
#
_cell.length_a   1.000
_cell.length_b   1.000
_cell.length_c   1.000
_cell.angle_alpha   90.00
_cell.angle_beta   90.00
_cell.angle_gamma   90.00
#
_symmetry.space_group_name_H-M   'P 1'
#
loop_
_entity.id
_entity.type
_entity.pdbx_description
1 polymer ?
#
loop_
_entity_poly.entity_id
_entity_poly.type
_entity_poly.pdbx_seq_one_letter_code
_entity_poly.pdbx_strand_id
1 'polypeptide(L)'
;MSEHHHMPRYFKNKGELARRDPYKQLVASLERLITEHPPDKIQPGGGLYYGPISVAYLFFVLQRYYRDFTIANVPMGAWSAAYIKQAEDHMKMYPGPRPAKCGVSDDIMALLALGAASSKDPDLAEELCNYSEVVCDAEAGNEWLYGRAGYLYLLRLVRASFEDDERTLRLINDTAADVIDAMMESPRPWRWHGKAYVGAVHGAIGIITQIALTDPKRAPALEADLGALLSYQYESGNWPSSIPPGKDRLVQVCHGAPGVIISLESIKQFFPNLTGRIETAIRRGRECVLERGLLTKEPCLCHGISGNALALEDKEFQHFLTFTTGHEIKAMAKDGILEKSDDPSALWCGEAGRTWTWAIADQELEKKLLGYNDL
;
A
#
# COMPACT_ATOMS: atom_id res chain seq x y z
N MET A 1 -35.44 -11.92 19.12
CA MET A 1 -34.55 -10.83 18.69
C MET A 1 -33.14 -11.38 18.80
N SER A 2 -32.50 -11.70 17.68
CA SER A 2 -31.13 -12.23 17.70
C SER A 2 -30.21 -11.11 18.17
N GLU A 3 -29.57 -11.29 19.33
CA GLU A 3 -28.41 -10.49 19.73
C GLU A 3 -27.35 -10.66 18.65
N HIS A 4 -27.25 -9.69 17.74
CA HIS A 4 -26.11 -9.61 16.84
C HIS A 4 -24.88 -9.36 17.71
N HIS A 5 -24.13 -10.41 18.00
CA HIS A 5 -22.85 -10.34 18.68
C HIS A 5 -21.91 -9.51 17.80
N HIS A 6 -21.77 -8.21 18.10
CA HIS A 6 -20.88 -7.35 17.35
C HIS A 6 -19.45 -7.76 17.69
N MET A 7 -18.79 -8.46 16.76
CA MET A 7 -17.38 -8.83 16.90
C MET A 7 -16.55 -7.56 17.12
N PRO A 8 -15.66 -7.51 18.14
CA PRO A 8 -14.80 -6.36 18.36
C PRO A 8 -13.87 -6.18 17.14
N ARG A 9 -13.49 -4.92 16.84
CA ARG A 9 -12.61 -4.61 15.68
C ARG A 9 -11.14 -4.95 15.91
N TYR A 10 -10.76 -5.07 17.17
CA TYR A 10 -9.40 -5.36 17.62
C TYR A 10 -9.46 -6.10 18.95
N PHE A 11 -8.39 -6.79 19.30
CA PHE A 11 -8.22 -7.40 20.61
C PHE A 11 -7.09 -6.70 21.38
N LYS A 12 -7.13 -6.83 22.72
CA LYS A 12 -6.18 -6.13 23.59
C LYS A 12 -4.78 -6.73 23.45
N ASN A 13 -3.78 -5.87 23.28
CA ASN A 13 -2.38 -6.24 23.41
C ASN A 13 -2.02 -6.44 24.90
N LYS A 14 -2.06 -7.68 25.39
CA LYS A 14 -1.77 -8.02 26.81
C LYS A 14 -0.52 -8.87 27.00
N GLY A 15 0.14 -9.26 25.91
CA GLY A 15 1.31 -10.13 25.95
C GLY A 15 2.60 -9.35 26.23
N GLU A 16 3.62 -10.05 26.72
CA GLU A 16 4.99 -9.52 26.68
C GLU A 16 5.48 -9.42 25.24
N LEU A 17 6.42 -8.51 24.98
CA LEU A 17 7.07 -8.39 23.69
C LEU A 17 7.68 -9.74 23.29
N ALA A 18 7.40 -10.15 22.05
CA ALA A 18 7.77 -11.46 21.54
C ALA A 18 8.23 -11.32 20.10
N ARG A 19 8.89 -12.35 19.58
CA ARG A 19 9.29 -12.45 18.18
C ARG A 19 9.16 -13.87 17.67
N ARG A 20 9.01 -14.03 16.36
CA ARG A 20 9.11 -15.31 15.65
C ARG A 20 10.33 -15.29 14.75
N ASP A 21 10.69 -16.46 14.24
CA ASP A 21 11.72 -16.63 13.20
C ASP A 21 11.14 -16.10 11.87
N PRO A 22 11.57 -14.92 11.38
CA PRO A 22 10.93 -14.26 10.24
C PRO A 22 11.08 -15.08 8.96
N TYR A 23 12.26 -15.62 8.69
CA TYR A 23 12.53 -16.50 7.55
C TYR A 23 11.53 -17.68 7.48
N LYS A 24 11.33 -18.39 8.60
CA LYS A 24 10.37 -19.50 8.63
C LYS A 24 8.94 -19.05 8.37
N GLN A 25 8.54 -17.89 8.88
CA GLN A 25 7.18 -17.37 8.63
C GLN A 25 7.01 -16.88 7.19
N LEU A 26 8.03 -16.28 6.60
CA LEU A 26 8.08 -15.92 5.18
C LEU A 26 7.88 -17.15 4.30
N VAL A 27 8.69 -18.20 4.48
CA VAL A 27 8.61 -19.43 3.68
C VAL A 27 7.22 -20.05 3.81
N ALA A 28 6.70 -20.18 5.04
CA ALA A 28 5.36 -20.71 5.26
C ALA A 28 4.26 -19.86 4.62
N SER A 29 4.45 -18.53 4.52
CA SER A 29 3.54 -17.59 3.85
C SER A 29 3.57 -17.74 2.34
N LEU A 30 4.76 -17.86 1.76
CA LEU A 30 4.94 -18.16 0.34
C LEU A 30 4.34 -19.51 -0.05
N GLU A 31 4.54 -20.55 0.76
CA GLU A 31 3.96 -21.88 0.54
C GLU A 31 2.42 -21.83 0.50
N ARG A 32 1.80 -21.12 1.45
CA ARG A 32 0.34 -20.92 1.45
C ARG A 32 -0.12 -20.15 0.22
N LEU A 33 0.56 -19.06 -0.11
CA LEU A 33 0.22 -18.22 -1.26
C LEU A 33 0.20 -19.04 -2.55
N ILE A 34 1.24 -19.82 -2.85
CA ILE A 34 1.30 -20.60 -4.10
C ILE A 34 0.39 -21.84 -4.10
N THR A 35 0.09 -22.42 -2.93
CA THR A 35 -0.72 -23.65 -2.82
C THR A 35 -2.21 -23.34 -2.82
N GLU A 36 -2.62 -22.34 -2.06
CA GLU A 36 -4.01 -21.93 -1.89
C GLU A 36 -4.44 -20.96 -3.00
N HIS A 37 -3.52 -20.16 -3.52
CA HIS A 37 -3.77 -19.13 -4.55
C HIS A 37 -2.79 -19.24 -5.74
N PRO A 38 -2.65 -20.40 -6.39
CA PRO A 38 -1.87 -20.51 -7.63
C PRO A 38 -2.45 -19.60 -8.74
N PRO A 39 -1.65 -19.22 -9.74
CA PRO A 39 -2.03 -18.24 -10.76
C PRO A 39 -3.42 -18.46 -11.37
N ASP A 40 -3.75 -19.68 -11.76
CA ASP A 40 -5.01 -20.06 -12.41
C ASP A 40 -6.25 -19.91 -11.51
N LYS A 41 -6.08 -19.80 -10.19
CA LYS A 41 -7.19 -19.64 -9.23
C LYS A 41 -7.43 -18.20 -8.79
N ILE A 42 -6.51 -17.28 -9.07
CA ILE A 42 -6.69 -15.87 -8.71
C ILE A 42 -7.62 -15.19 -9.70
N GLN A 43 -8.62 -14.49 -9.16
CA GLN A 43 -9.53 -13.68 -9.96
C GLN A 43 -8.77 -12.50 -10.59
N PRO A 44 -8.82 -12.32 -11.92
CA PRO A 44 -8.22 -11.18 -12.58
C PRO A 44 -8.86 -9.86 -12.14
N GLY A 45 -8.07 -8.79 -12.05
CA GLY A 45 -8.56 -7.45 -11.73
C GLY A 45 -7.95 -6.83 -10.47
N GLY A 46 -7.94 -5.50 -10.43
CA GLY A 46 -7.56 -4.67 -9.28
C GLY A 46 -6.08 -4.29 -9.18
N GLY A 47 -5.31 -4.42 -10.28
CA GLY A 47 -3.98 -3.83 -10.42
C GLY A 47 -2.98 -4.26 -9.33
N LEU A 48 -2.26 -3.30 -8.75
CA LEU A 48 -1.32 -3.59 -7.65
C LEU A 48 -2.00 -3.78 -6.29
N TYR A 49 -3.31 -3.56 -6.20
CA TYR A 49 -4.02 -3.69 -4.93
C TYR A 49 -4.58 -5.10 -4.72
N TYR A 50 -5.20 -5.67 -5.76
CA TYR A 50 -5.84 -6.99 -5.78
C TYR A 50 -5.32 -7.88 -6.91
N GLY A 51 -5.74 -9.14 -6.90
CA GLY A 51 -5.59 -10.01 -8.06
C GLY A 51 -4.15 -10.34 -8.44
N PRO A 52 -3.93 -10.88 -9.66
CA PRO A 52 -2.67 -11.51 -10.02
C PRO A 52 -1.50 -10.52 -10.15
N ILE A 53 -1.73 -9.29 -10.62
CA ILE A 53 -0.67 -8.29 -10.78
C ILE A 53 -0.09 -7.90 -9.41
N SER A 54 -0.94 -7.79 -8.38
CA SER A 54 -0.49 -7.53 -7.00
C SER A 54 0.42 -8.63 -6.44
N VAL A 55 0.12 -9.91 -6.75
CA VAL A 55 0.93 -11.06 -6.34
C VAL A 55 2.22 -11.15 -7.15
N ALA A 56 2.15 -10.89 -8.46
CA ALA A 56 3.33 -10.81 -9.30
C ALA A 56 4.31 -9.77 -8.76
N TYR A 57 3.81 -8.60 -8.38
CA TYR A 57 4.66 -7.52 -7.87
C TYR A 57 5.42 -7.90 -6.59
N LEU A 58 4.78 -8.65 -5.68
CA LEU A 58 5.48 -9.23 -4.52
C LEU A 58 6.68 -10.08 -4.96
N PHE A 59 6.47 -11.06 -5.83
CA PHE A 59 7.55 -11.95 -6.29
C PHE A 59 8.65 -11.18 -7.03
N PHE A 60 8.26 -10.19 -7.84
CA PHE A 60 9.18 -9.31 -8.55
C PHE A 60 10.11 -8.53 -7.63
N VAL A 61 9.63 -8.09 -6.47
CA VAL A 61 10.45 -7.39 -5.48
C VAL A 61 11.25 -8.38 -4.64
N LEU A 62 10.64 -9.47 -4.17
CA LEU A 62 11.31 -10.44 -3.30
C LEU A 62 12.53 -11.11 -3.98
N GLN A 63 12.49 -11.39 -5.28
CA GLN A 63 13.64 -11.99 -5.98
C GLN A 63 14.94 -11.16 -5.86
N ARG A 64 14.84 -9.84 -5.60
CA ARG A 64 16.00 -8.96 -5.43
C ARG A 64 16.75 -9.25 -4.13
N TYR A 65 16.01 -9.63 -3.10
CA TYR A 65 16.51 -9.95 -1.75
C TYR A 65 16.82 -11.45 -1.60
N TYR A 66 16.11 -12.32 -2.32
CA TYR A 66 16.23 -13.78 -2.23
C TYR A 66 16.65 -14.41 -3.57
N ARG A 67 17.81 -13.99 -4.11
CA ARG A 67 18.24 -14.28 -5.49
C ARG A 67 18.22 -15.76 -5.89
N ASP A 68 18.67 -16.65 -5.00
CA ASP A 68 18.77 -18.08 -5.26
C ASP A 68 17.65 -18.90 -4.60
N PHE A 69 16.68 -18.22 -3.99
CA PHE A 69 15.58 -18.90 -3.33
C PHE A 69 14.58 -19.43 -4.34
N THR A 70 14.15 -20.67 -4.09
CA THR A 70 13.06 -21.30 -4.84
C THR A 70 11.95 -21.70 -3.86
N ILE A 71 10.70 -21.58 -4.31
CA ILE A 71 9.54 -22.11 -3.62
C ILE A 71 8.86 -23.12 -4.52
N ALA A 72 8.65 -24.33 -3.99
CA ALA A 72 8.28 -25.52 -4.77
C ALA A 72 9.22 -25.79 -5.97
N ASN A 73 10.55 -25.59 -5.78
CA ASN A 73 11.59 -25.70 -6.81
C ASN A 73 11.44 -24.73 -8.01
N VAL A 74 10.64 -23.67 -7.85
CA VAL A 74 10.44 -22.63 -8.87
C VAL A 74 11.05 -21.31 -8.36
N PRO A 75 11.91 -20.64 -9.15
CA PRO A 75 12.46 -19.34 -8.79
C PRO A 75 11.38 -18.26 -8.63
N MET A 76 11.61 -17.28 -7.76
CA MET A 76 10.65 -16.18 -7.54
C MET A 76 10.31 -15.40 -8.82
N GLY A 77 11.28 -15.14 -9.69
CA GLY A 77 11.04 -14.49 -10.98
C GLY A 77 10.09 -15.27 -11.90
N ALA A 78 10.14 -16.61 -11.86
CA ALA A 78 9.22 -17.45 -12.62
C ALA A 78 7.79 -17.43 -12.06
N TRP A 79 7.64 -17.37 -10.73
CA TRP A 79 6.33 -17.10 -10.11
C TRP A 79 5.78 -15.74 -10.51
N SER A 80 6.60 -14.69 -10.46
CA SER A 80 6.22 -13.35 -10.94
C SER A 80 5.70 -13.40 -12.37
N ALA A 81 6.43 -14.05 -13.28
CA ALA A 81 6.03 -14.20 -14.68
C ALA A 81 4.73 -15.00 -14.85
N ALA A 82 4.51 -16.04 -14.04
CA ALA A 82 3.28 -16.83 -14.09
C ALA A 82 2.03 -16.02 -13.69
N TYR A 83 2.14 -15.17 -12.66
CA TYR A 83 1.05 -14.28 -12.26
C TYR A 83 0.85 -13.12 -13.25
N ILE A 84 1.91 -12.57 -13.85
CA ILE A 84 1.80 -11.61 -14.97
C ILE A 84 1.03 -12.26 -16.12
N LYS A 85 1.41 -13.47 -16.51
CA LYS A 85 0.74 -14.21 -17.58
C LYS A 85 -0.76 -14.43 -17.29
N GLN A 86 -1.12 -14.76 -16.04
CA GLN A 86 -2.53 -14.86 -15.64
C GLN A 86 -3.27 -13.54 -15.89
N ALA A 87 -2.64 -12.39 -15.62
CA ALA A 87 -3.23 -11.09 -15.89
C ALA A 87 -3.37 -10.81 -17.39
N GLU A 88 -2.35 -11.14 -18.19
CA GLU A 88 -2.31 -10.96 -19.64
C GLU A 88 -3.36 -11.81 -20.38
N ASP A 89 -3.52 -13.08 -19.98
CA ASP A 89 -4.49 -14.01 -20.56
C ASP A 89 -5.94 -13.49 -20.39
N HIS A 90 -6.14 -12.57 -19.46
CA HIS A 90 -7.42 -11.95 -19.11
C HIS A 90 -7.52 -10.46 -19.53
N MET A 91 -6.52 -9.92 -20.22
CA MET A 91 -6.39 -8.49 -20.54
C MET A 91 -7.59 -7.91 -21.30
N LYS A 92 -8.24 -8.72 -22.15
CA LYS A 92 -9.42 -8.30 -22.93
C LYS A 92 -10.65 -7.95 -22.07
N MET A 93 -10.66 -8.36 -20.81
CA MET A 93 -11.77 -8.07 -19.88
C MET A 93 -11.56 -6.76 -19.12
N TYR A 94 -10.35 -6.20 -19.13
CA TYR A 94 -10.07 -4.99 -18.38
C TYR A 94 -10.71 -3.79 -19.09
N PRO A 95 -11.43 -2.93 -18.35
CA PRO A 95 -12.12 -1.78 -18.92
C PRO A 95 -11.18 -0.69 -19.44
N GLY A 96 -9.89 -0.80 -19.10
CA GLY A 96 -8.86 0.21 -19.37
C GLY A 96 -8.94 1.43 -18.45
N PRO A 97 -7.91 2.29 -18.52
CA PRO A 97 -7.84 3.51 -17.72
C PRO A 97 -8.99 4.46 -18.05
N ARG A 98 -9.55 5.08 -17.02
CA ARG A 98 -10.59 6.12 -17.15
C ARG A 98 -10.43 7.15 -16.02
N PRO A 99 -10.96 8.37 -16.12
CA PRO A 99 -10.79 9.38 -15.06
C PRO A 99 -11.23 8.86 -13.67
N ALA A 100 -12.31 8.07 -13.61
CA ALA A 100 -12.82 7.45 -12.38
C ALA A 100 -11.99 6.26 -11.84
N LYS A 101 -11.03 5.73 -12.61
CA LYS A 101 -10.14 4.62 -12.26
C LYS A 101 -8.85 4.73 -13.09
N CYS A 102 -7.93 5.56 -12.59
CA CYS A 102 -6.62 5.81 -13.18
C CYS A 102 -5.46 5.69 -12.17
N GLY A 103 -5.69 5.04 -11.02
CA GLY A 103 -4.68 4.81 -9.98
C GLY A 103 -4.07 3.41 -10.02
N VAL A 104 -3.44 2.98 -8.91
CA VAL A 104 -2.74 1.69 -8.84
C VAL A 104 -3.64 0.46 -9.01
N SER A 105 -4.96 0.61 -8.85
CA SER A 105 -5.92 -0.48 -9.06
C SER A 105 -6.31 -0.68 -10.52
N ASP A 106 -5.87 0.20 -11.42
CA ASP A 106 -6.08 0.01 -12.86
C ASP A 106 -5.17 -1.12 -13.38
N ASP A 107 -5.79 -2.07 -14.05
CA ASP A 107 -5.14 -3.31 -14.46
C ASP A 107 -4.17 -3.12 -15.62
N ILE A 108 -4.53 -2.27 -16.59
CA ILE A 108 -3.69 -2.02 -17.77
C ILE A 108 -2.47 -1.22 -17.35
N MET A 109 -2.63 -0.14 -16.58
CA MET A 109 -1.48 0.66 -16.14
C MET A 109 -0.58 -0.09 -15.16
N ALA A 110 -1.15 -0.90 -14.26
CA ALA A 110 -0.34 -1.73 -13.36
C ALA A 110 0.45 -2.79 -14.14
N LEU A 111 -0.15 -3.40 -15.18
CA LEU A 111 0.51 -4.38 -16.03
C LEU A 111 1.64 -3.74 -16.86
N LEU A 112 1.39 -2.57 -17.46
CA LEU A 112 2.41 -1.81 -18.18
C LEU A 112 3.57 -1.41 -17.27
N ALA A 113 3.26 -0.89 -16.07
CA ALA A 113 4.29 -0.46 -15.12
C ALA A 113 5.16 -1.63 -14.64
N LEU A 114 4.54 -2.75 -14.26
CA LEU A 114 5.28 -3.95 -13.83
C LEU A 114 6.02 -4.60 -15.00
N GLY A 115 5.41 -4.64 -16.18
CA GLY A 115 6.04 -5.10 -17.43
C GLY A 115 7.30 -4.30 -17.71
N ALA A 116 7.17 -2.98 -17.90
CA ALA A 116 8.29 -2.08 -18.15
C ALA A 116 9.38 -2.20 -17.07
N ALA A 117 9.02 -2.24 -15.79
CA ALA A 117 9.98 -2.37 -14.70
C ALA A 117 10.73 -3.71 -14.69
N SER A 118 10.08 -4.79 -15.13
CA SER A 118 10.63 -6.15 -15.08
C SER A 118 11.40 -6.57 -16.32
N SER A 119 10.99 -6.10 -17.51
CA SER A 119 11.68 -6.35 -18.78
C SER A 119 12.66 -5.24 -19.16
N LYS A 120 12.61 -4.08 -18.49
CA LYS A 120 13.30 -2.84 -18.90
C LYS A 120 12.94 -2.42 -20.32
N ASP A 121 11.66 -2.57 -20.67
CA ASP A 121 11.13 -2.23 -22.00
C ASP A 121 10.65 -0.77 -22.06
N PRO A 122 11.33 0.11 -22.82
CA PRO A 122 10.96 1.52 -22.92
C PRO A 122 9.64 1.75 -23.67
N ASP A 123 9.20 0.82 -24.53
CA ASP A 123 7.94 0.97 -25.27
C ASP A 123 6.75 0.83 -24.30
N LEU A 124 6.83 -0.10 -23.34
CA LEU A 124 5.84 -0.23 -22.26
C LEU A 124 5.82 1.00 -21.35
N ALA A 125 6.96 1.64 -21.12
CA ALA A 125 7.04 2.89 -20.37
C ALA A 125 6.38 4.04 -21.13
N GLU A 126 6.60 4.13 -22.44
CA GLU A 126 5.95 5.12 -23.32
C GLU A 126 4.43 4.90 -23.36
N GLU A 127 3.96 3.66 -23.50
CA GLU A 127 2.54 3.32 -23.42
C GLU A 127 1.90 3.74 -22.09
N LEU A 128 2.59 3.52 -20.96
CA LEU A 128 2.12 4.00 -19.66
C LEU A 128 1.99 5.53 -19.64
N CYS A 129 2.98 6.25 -20.17
CA CYS A 129 2.99 7.72 -20.22
C CYS A 129 1.89 8.30 -21.14
N ASN A 130 1.50 7.57 -22.19
CA ASN A 130 0.41 7.97 -23.09
C ASN A 130 -0.96 8.03 -22.39
N TYR A 131 -1.13 7.36 -21.25
CA TYR A 131 -2.35 7.48 -20.43
C TYR A 131 -2.42 8.77 -19.61
N SER A 132 -1.40 9.62 -19.65
CA SER A 132 -1.42 10.94 -19.01
C SER A 132 -2.61 11.80 -19.45
N GLU A 133 -3.07 11.68 -20.70
CA GLU A 133 -4.29 12.37 -21.17
C GLU A 133 -5.52 12.00 -20.33
N VAL A 134 -5.70 10.72 -20.01
CA VAL A 134 -6.79 10.22 -19.17
C VAL A 134 -6.62 10.64 -17.71
N VAL A 135 -5.37 10.66 -17.22
CA VAL A 135 -5.03 10.99 -15.84
C VAL A 135 -5.16 12.50 -15.57
N CYS A 136 -4.84 13.33 -16.56
CA CYS A 136 -4.91 14.79 -16.47
C CYS A 136 -6.32 15.34 -16.76
N ASP A 137 -7.26 14.52 -17.23
CA ASP A 137 -8.67 14.88 -17.36
C ASP A 137 -9.23 15.50 -16.08
N ALA A 138 -9.97 16.60 -16.16
CA ALA A 138 -10.43 17.37 -15.00
C ALA A 138 -11.30 16.56 -14.02
N GLU A 139 -12.00 15.53 -14.49
CA GLU A 139 -12.87 14.67 -13.68
C GLU A 139 -12.09 13.56 -12.96
N ALA A 140 -10.80 13.39 -13.24
CA ALA A 140 -10.01 12.33 -12.60
C ALA A 140 -9.84 12.59 -11.10
N GLY A 141 -9.96 11.51 -10.31
CA GLY A 141 -9.73 11.56 -8.87
C GLY A 141 -8.24 11.80 -8.55
N ASN A 142 -7.95 12.36 -7.38
CA ASN A 142 -6.56 12.59 -6.96
C ASN A 142 -5.99 11.50 -6.06
N GLU A 143 -6.83 10.67 -5.44
CA GLU A 143 -6.39 9.71 -4.44
C GLU A 143 -5.58 8.53 -5.01
N TRP A 144 -4.99 7.71 -4.15
CA TRP A 144 -3.96 6.77 -4.56
C TRP A 144 -4.53 5.50 -5.21
N LEU A 145 -5.71 5.03 -4.83
CA LEU A 145 -6.21 3.75 -5.36
C LEU A 145 -6.73 3.85 -6.80
N TYR A 146 -7.48 4.91 -7.09
CA TYR A 146 -8.21 5.12 -8.33
C TYR A 146 -7.83 6.41 -9.05
N GLY A 147 -6.92 7.22 -8.51
CA GLY A 147 -6.61 8.55 -9.02
C GLY A 147 -5.14 8.82 -9.32
N ARG A 148 -4.86 10.09 -9.61
CA ARG A 148 -3.55 10.62 -10.03
C ARG A 148 -2.40 10.24 -9.11
N ALA A 149 -2.61 10.24 -7.79
CA ALA A 149 -1.57 9.86 -6.84
C ALA A 149 -1.12 8.39 -7.01
N GLY A 150 -2.02 7.51 -7.45
CA GLY A 150 -1.68 6.13 -7.79
C GLY A 150 -0.89 6.03 -9.08
N TYR A 151 -1.26 6.83 -10.08
CA TYR A 151 -0.49 6.91 -11.32
C TYR A 151 0.94 7.40 -11.08
N LEU A 152 1.13 8.41 -10.22
CA LEU A 152 2.46 8.86 -9.81
C LEU A 152 3.30 7.73 -9.20
N TYR A 153 2.68 6.84 -8.41
CA TYR A 153 3.38 5.65 -7.92
C TYR A 153 3.86 4.75 -9.06
N LEU A 154 2.99 4.46 -10.04
CA LEU A 154 3.33 3.62 -11.20
C LEU A 154 4.48 4.23 -12.02
N LEU A 155 4.47 5.55 -12.23
CA LEU A 155 5.57 6.25 -12.90
C LEU A 155 6.89 6.11 -12.13
N ARG A 156 6.87 6.24 -10.79
CA ARG A 156 8.08 6.01 -9.97
C ARG A 156 8.57 4.57 -10.05
N LEU A 157 7.66 3.59 -10.10
CA LEU A 157 8.01 2.17 -10.24
C LEU A 157 8.79 1.94 -11.54
N VAL A 158 8.30 2.48 -12.64
CA VAL A 158 8.99 2.40 -13.93
C VAL A 158 10.31 3.15 -13.86
N ARG A 159 10.31 4.41 -13.38
CA ARG A 159 11.52 5.25 -13.26
C ARG A 159 12.69 4.55 -12.59
N ALA A 160 12.44 3.79 -11.53
CA ALA A 160 13.46 3.06 -10.78
C ALA A 160 14.18 1.95 -11.58
N SER A 161 13.63 1.51 -12.72
CA SER A 161 14.25 0.49 -13.58
C SER A 161 15.05 1.05 -14.76
N PHE A 162 14.98 2.37 -15.03
CA PHE A 162 15.55 3.03 -16.21
C PHE A 162 16.65 4.05 -15.86
N GLU A 163 17.41 3.85 -14.78
CA GLU A 163 18.47 4.77 -14.34
C GLU A 163 19.51 5.11 -15.45
N ASP A 164 19.72 4.18 -16.39
CA ASP A 164 20.69 4.30 -17.49
C ASP A 164 20.06 4.74 -18.84
N ASP A 165 18.76 5.06 -18.89
CA ASP A 165 18.06 5.48 -20.11
C ASP A 165 17.50 6.90 -19.97
N GLU A 166 18.30 7.90 -20.34
CA GLU A 166 17.93 9.31 -20.24
C GLU A 166 16.68 9.68 -21.04
N ARG A 167 16.42 9.02 -22.18
CA ARG A 167 15.25 9.35 -23.01
C ARG A 167 13.97 8.96 -22.26
N THR A 168 13.94 7.73 -21.77
CA THR A 168 12.79 7.20 -21.02
C THR A 168 12.62 7.94 -19.70
N LEU A 169 13.70 8.27 -19.00
CA LEU A 169 13.64 9.09 -17.78
C LEU A 169 13.06 10.48 -18.02
N ARG A 170 13.46 11.17 -19.11
CA ARG A 170 12.88 12.48 -19.47
C ARG A 170 11.37 12.37 -19.68
N LEU A 171 10.92 11.40 -20.48
CA LEU A 171 9.49 11.17 -20.73
C LEU A 171 8.71 10.94 -19.43
N ILE A 172 9.20 10.08 -18.55
CA ILE A 172 8.54 9.77 -17.27
C ILE A 172 8.50 11.00 -16.36
N ASN A 173 9.59 11.76 -16.28
CA ASN A 173 9.68 12.94 -15.42
C ASN A 173 8.79 14.09 -15.90
N ASP A 174 8.75 14.33 -17.22
CA ASP A 174 7.87 15.33 -17.82
C ASP A 174 6.40 14.95 -17.59
N THR A 175 6.05 13.68 -17.83
CA THR A 175 4.71 13.15 -17.55
C THR A 175 4.32 13.30 -16.08
N ALA A 176 5.24 13.01 -15.16
CA ALA A 176 5.00 13.15 -13.73
C ALA A 176 4.79 14.62 -13.32
N ALA A 177 5.51 15.56 -13.95
CA ALA A 177 5.35 16.99 -13.70
C ALA A 177 3.94 17.48 -14.10
N ASP A 178 3.48 17.09 -15.29
CA ASP A 178 2.13 17.45 -15.79
C ASP A 178 1.03 16.93 -14.85
N VAL A 179 1.15 15.68 -14.40
CA VAL A 179 0.19 15.07 -13.47
C VAL A 179 0.21 15.80 -12.12
N ILE A 180 1.39 16.16 -11.60
CA ILE A 180 1.49 16.92 -10.35
C ILE A 180 0.84 18.30 -10.52
N ASP A 181 1.09 19.00 -11.62
CA ASP A 181 0.49 20.32 -11.85
C ASP A 181 -1.05 20.21 -11.88
N ALA A 182 -1.62 19.20 -12.55
CA ALA A 182 -3.07 18.92 -12.49
C ALA A 182 -3.60 18.62 -11.06
N MET A 183 -2.82 17.90 -10.25
CA MET A 183 -3.15 17.64 -8.83
C MET A 183 -3.09 18.90 -7.96
N MET A 184 -2.18 19.83 -8.27
CA MET A 184 -2.00 21.08 -7.55
C MET A 184 -3.07 22.11 -7.90
N GLU A 185 -3.54 22.11 -9.14
CA GLU A 185 -4.66 22.94 -9.62
C GLU A 185 -6.04 22.42 -9.18
N SER A 186 -6.11 21.16 -8.76
CA SER A 186 -7.36 20.55 -8.29
C SER A 186 -7.95 21.23 -7.05
N PRO A 187 -9.28 21.40 -6.95
CA PRO A 187 -9.93 22.02 -5.80
C PRO A 187 -9.59 21.35 -4.45
N ARG A 188 -9.29 22.18 -3.45
CA ARG A 188 -9.05 21.74 -2.06
C ARG A 188 -10.27 22.00 -1.15
N PRO A 189 -10.49 21.15 -0.13
CA PRO A 189 -9.80 19.89 0.13
C PRO A 189 -10.11 18.86 -0.96
N TRP A 190 -9.14 18.01 -1.29
CA TRP A 190 -9.37 16.95 -2.27
C TRP A 190 -10.47 16.00 -1.81
N ARG A 191 -11.32 15.57 -2.75
CA ARG A 191 -12.47 14.71 -2.46
C ARG A 191 -12.46 13.47 -3.34
N TRP A 192 -12.94 12.38 -2.75
CA TRP A 192 -13.29 11.15 -3.46
C TRP A 192 -14.69 10.74 -3.02
N HIS A 193 -15.57 10.44 -3.99
CA HIS A 193 -17.02 10.28 -3.76
C HIS A 193 -17.64 11.35 -2.84
N GLY A 194 -17.30 12.62 -3.10
CA GLY A 194 -17.81 13.77 -2.36
C GLY A 194 -17.25 13.98 -0.95
N LYS A 195 -16.40 13.07 -0.45
CA LYS A 195 -15.83 13.14 0.92
C LYS A 195 -14.36 13.52 0.89
N ALA A 196 -13.95 14.38 1.82
CA ALA A 196 -12.55 14.75 2.03
C ALA A 196 -11.88 13.72 2.95
N TYR A 197 -11.35 12.65 2.38
CA TYR A 197 -10.67 11.59 3.15
C TYR A 197 -9.30 12.05 3.66
N VAL A 198 -8.86 11.47 4.78
CA VAL A 198 -7.56 11.80 5.39
C VAL A 198 -6.50 10.75 5.11
N GLY A 199 -6.86 9.46 5.16
CA GLY A 199 -5.93 8.33 5.17
C GLY A 199 -5.18 8.06 3.86
N ALA A 200 -4.25 7.09 3.89
CA ALA A 200 -3.23 6.90 2.85
C ALA A 200 -3.80 6.44 1.49
N VAL A 201 -4.89 5.68 1.50
CA VAL A 201 -5.45 5.09 0.28
C VAL A 201 -6.31 6.09 -0.49
N HIS A 202 -7.27 6.74 0.19
CA HIS A 202 -8.28 7.59 -0.45
C HIS A 202 -8.14 9.09 -0.15
N GLY A 203 -7.16 9.48 0.66
CA GLY A 203 -7.16 10.77 1.34
C GLY A 203 -5.94 11.64 1.13
N ALA A 204 -5.99 12.81 1.77
CA ALA A 204 -5.00 13.87 1.62
C ALA A 204 -3.57 13.43 1.97
N ILE A 205 -3.37 12.58 3.00
CA ILE A 205 -2.00 12.14 3.32
C ILE A 205 -1.42 11.27 2.20
N GLY A 206 -2.26 10.43 1.57
CA GLY A 206 -1.91 9.66 0.38
C GLY A 206 -1.42 10.57 -0.72
N ILE A 207 -2.22 11.57 -1.07
CA ILE A 207 -1.95 12.53 -2.13
C ILE A 207 -0.65 13.30 -1.88
N ILE A 208 -0.51 13.89 -0.69
CA ILE A 208 0.70 14.66 -0.29
C ILE A 208 1.94 13.78 -0.39
N THR A 209 1.85 12.52 0.08
CA THR A 209 2.98 11.59 0.04
C THR A 209 3.43 11.31 -1.38
N GLN A 210 2.49 11.02 -2.27
CA GLN A 210 2.82 10.68 -3.65
C GLN A 210 3.42 11.87 -4.41
N ILE A 211 2.94 13.10 -4.19
CA ILE A 211 3.55 14.30 -4.77
C ILE A 211 4.98 14.50 -4.23
N ALA A 212 5.16 14.47 -2.91
CA ALA A 212 6.45 14.75 -2.28
C ALA A 212 7.53 13.71 -2.62
N LEU A 213 7.17 12.43 -2.75
CA LEU A 213 8.10 11.37 -3.17
C LEU A 213 8.42 11.43 -4.67
N THR A 214 7.52 11.96 -5.50
CA THR A 214 7.77 12.11 -6.94
C THR A 214 8.62 13.33 -7.26
N ASP A 215 8.26 14.50 -6.71
CA ASP A 215 9.00 15.75 -6.85
C ASP A 215 9.06 16.50 -5.50
N PRO A 216 10.14 16.29 -4.73
CA PRO A 216 10.36 16.97 -3.44
C PRO A 216 10.31 18.50 -3.51
N LYS A 217 10.56 19.11 -4.68
CA LYS A 217 10.52 20.58 -4.84
C LYS A 217 9.11 21.15 -4.69
N ARG A 218 8.08 20.31 -4.83
CA ARG A 218 6.67 20.68 -4.70
C ARG A 218 6.19 20.60 -3.25
N ALA A 219 6.93 19.94 -2.36
CA ALA A 219 6.54 19.74 -0.97
C ALA A 219 6.26 21.06 -0.20
N PRO A 220 7.05 22.15 -0.34
CA PRO A 220 6.76 23.40 0.38
C PRO A 220 5.36 23.97 0.08
N ALA A 221 4.83 23.77 -1.12
CA ALA A 221 3.48 24.22 -1.49
C ALA A 221 2.36 23.42 -0.80
N LEU A 222 2.68 22.27 -0.21
CA LEU A 222 1.75 21.38 0.51
C LEU A 222 1.82 21.56 2.03
N GLU A 223 2.68 22.45 2.55
CA GLU A 223 2.91 22.62 3.98
C GLU A 223 1.63 23.01 4.73
N ALA A 224 0.80 23.88 4.15
CA ALA A 224 -0.48 24.28 4.73
C ALA A 224 -1.47 23.11 4.82
N ASP A 225 -1.55 22.27 3.78
CA ASP A 225 -2.42 21.09 3.76
C ASP A 225 -2.00 20.06 4.80
N LEU A 226 -0.69 19.77 4.87
CA LEU A 226 -0.14 18.85 5.87
C LEU A 226 -0.33 19.42 7.27
N GLY A 227 -0.09 20.72 7.45
CA GLY A 227 -0.33 21.43 8.71
C GLY A 227 -1.78 21.34 9.17
N ALA A 228 -2.75 21.44 8.26
CA ALA A 228 -4.17 21.25 8.56
C ALA A 228 -4.48 19.78 8.91
N LEU A 229 -3.92 18.82 8.16
CA LEU A 229 -4.09 17.39 8.40
C LEU A 229 -3.63 16.98 9.81
N LEU A 230 -2.46 17.46 10.23
CA LEU A 230 -1.91 17.20 11.56
C LEU A 230 -2.83 17.71 12.69
N SER A 231 -3.56 18.80 12.45
CA SER A 231 -4.49 19.38 13.43
C SER A 231 -5.79 18.57 13.63
N TYR A 232 -6.10 17.61 12.74
CA TYR A 232 -7.25 16.72 12.90
C TYR A 232 -6.97 15.47 13.74
N GLN A 233 -5.76 15.32 14.30
CA GLN A 233 -5.44 14.18 15.16
C GLN A 233 -6.28 14.23 16.44
N TYR A 234 -7.00 13.15 16.73
CA TYR A 234 -7.79 13.01 17.96
C TYR A 234 -6.91 13.01 19.21
N GLU A 235 -7.52 13.21 20.38
CA GLU A 235 -6.84 13.06 21.67
C GLU A 235 -6.18 11.69 21.83
N SER A 236 -6.86 10.63 21.35
CA SER A 236 -6.38 9.25 21.32
C SER A 236 -5.13 9.00 20.48
N GLY A 237 -4.67 10.00 19.69
CA GLY A 237 -3.56 9.86 18.76
C GLY A 237 -3.96 9.33 17.37
N ASN A 238 -5.21 8.93 17.17
CA ASN A 238 -5.71 8.50 15.86
C ASN A 238 -6.13 9.67 14.95
N TRP A 239 -6.46 9.36 13.69
CA TRP A 239 -7.03 10.31 12.75
C TRP A 239 -8.44 9.92 12.29
N PRO A 240 -9.30 10.90 11.93
CA PRO A 240 -10.57 10.63 11.29
C PRO A 240 -10.36 9.92 9.94
N SER A 241 -11.35 9.13 9.52
CA SER A 241 -11.36 8.61 8.15
C SER A 241 -11.51 9.72 7.11
N SER A 242 -12.31 10.75 7.42
CA SER A 242 -12.65 11.87 6.54
C SER A 242 -13.05 13.10 7.35
N ILE A 243 -13.06 14.27 6.70
CA ILE A 243 -13.48 15.55 7.25
C ILE A 243 -14.91 15.90 6.76
N PRO A 244 -15.80 16.40 7.64
CA PRO A 244 -15.59 16.71 9.07
C PRO A 244 -15.32 15.45 9.92
N PRO A 245 -14.52 15.56 11.00
CA PRO A 245 -14.14 14.42 11.83
C PRO A 245 -15.36 13.67 12.39
N GLY A 246 -15.33 12.35 12.30
CA GLY A 246 -16.41 11.47 12.74
C GLY A 246 -16.06 10.69 14.01
N LYS A 247 -16.52 9.44 14.10
CA LYS A 247 -16.17 8.54 15.20
C LYS A 247 -14.72 8.08 15.09
N ASP A 248 -13.98 8.20 16.18
CA ASP A 248 -12.63 7.62 16.32
C ASP A 248 -12.72 6.09 16.46
N ARG A 249 -12.54 5.35 15.35
CA ARG A 249 -12.77 3.89 15.31
C ARG A 249 -11.84 3.08 14.42
N LEU A 250 -11.32 3.66 13.34
CA LEU A 250 -10.53 2.93 12.35
C LEU A 250 -9.06 3.17 12.63
N VAL A 251 -8.32 2.09 12.88
CA VAL A 251 -6.86 2.10 13.07
C VAL A 251 -6.29 1.17 12.01
N GLN A 252 -6.26 1.68 10.78
CA GLN A 252 -5.96 0.94 9.55
C GLN A 252 -5.07 1.78 8.63
N VAL A 253 -4.35 1.17 7.69
CA VAL A 253 -3.56 1.90 6.70
C VAL A 253 -4.45 2.74 5.79
N CYS A 254 -5.59 2.21 5.33
CA CYS A 254 -6.53 3.00 4.55
C CYS A 254 -7.14 4.18 5.32
N HIS A 255 -7.43 3.98 6.61
CA HIS A 255 -8.12 4.95 7.46
C HIS A 255 -7.61 4.89 8.91
N GLY A 256 -6.85 5.91 9.31
CA GLY A 256 -6.39 6.11 10.69
C GLY A 256 -4.88 6.25 10.81
N ALA A 257 -4.40 6.12 12.05
CA ALA A 257 -3.02 6.34 12.44
C ALA A 257 -1.98 5.54 11.62
N PRO A 258 -2.16 4.24 11.34
CA PRO A 258 -1.11 3.45 10.67
C PRO A 258 -0.67 4.05 9.33
N GLY A 259 -1.63 4.35 8.45
CA GLY A 259 -1.32 4.93 7.14
C GLY A 259 -0.73 6.33 7.27
N VAL A 260 -1.27 7.16 8.17
CA VAL A 260 -0.75 8.51 8.39
C VAL A 260 0.69 8.49 8.90
N ILE A 261 1.02 7.62 9.86
CA ILE A 261 2.38 7.49 10.41
C ILE A 261 3.36 7.07 9.31
N ILE A 262 3.02 6.01 8.56
CA ILE A 262 3.89 5.48 7.50
C ILE A 262 4.18 6.56 6.44
N SER A 263 3.14 7.30 6.04
CA SER A 263 3.30 8.45 5.14
C SER A 263 4.19 9.54 5.72
N LEU A 264 3.95 9.96 6.97
CA LEU A 264 4.71 11.02 7.63
C LEU A 264 6.19 10.67 7.76
N GLU A 265 6.51 9.43 8.11
CA GLU A 265 7.89 8.95 8.18
C GLU A 265 8.61 9.09 6.83
N SER A 266 7.92 8.81 5.73
CA SER A 266 8.50 8.89 4.38
C SER A 266 8.73 10.31 3.86
N ILE A 267 8.04 11.32 4.42
CA ILE A 267 8.04 12.68 3.87
C ILE A 267 8.52 13.76 4.83
N LYS A 268 8.70 13.46 6.13
CA LYS A 268 9.04 14.47 7.16
C LYS A 268 10.24 15.35 6.79
N GLN A 269 11.22 14.80 6.08
CA GLN A 269 12.42 15.51 5.63
C GLN A 269 12.12 16.63 4.63
N PHE A 270 10.98 16.58 3.93
CA PHE A 270 10.56 17.60 2.98
C PHE A 270 9.75 18.74 3.62
N PHE A 271 9.44 18.64 4.92
CA PHE A 271 8.66 19.63 5.68
C PHE A 271 9.38 20.09 6.95
N PRO A 272 10.55 20.76 6.84
CA PRO A 272 11.39 21.11 8.00
C PRO A 272 10.68 22.02 9.02
N ASN A 273 9.73 22.86 8.59
CA ASN A 273 8.96 23.72 9.48
C ASN A 273 7.91 22.96 10.31
N LEU A 274 7.58 21.72 9.92
CA LEU A 274 6.60 20.87 10.59
C LEU A 274 7.24 19.72 11.36
N THR A 275 8.57 19.54 11.33
CA THR A 275 9.27 18.37 11.90
C THR A 275 8.81 18.06 13.33
N GLY A 276 8.85 19.02 14.26
CA GLY A 276 8.44 18.77 15.65
C GLY A 276 6.95 18.40 15.81
N ARG A 277 6.08 18.93 14.95
CA ARG A 277 4.65 18.57 14.93
C ARG A 277 4.46 17.16 14.37
N ILE A 278 5.19 16.81 13.32
CA ILE A 278 5.17 15.48 12.69
C ILE A 278 5.66 14.43 13.69
N GLU A 279 6.80 14.63 14.34
CA GLU A 279 7.35 13.71 15.34
C GLU A 279 6.39 13.49 16.52
N THR A 280 5.80 14.58 17.02
CA THR A 280 4.79 14.48 18.08
C THR A 280 3.56 13.69 17.63
N ALA A 281 3.09 13.94 16.41
CA ALA A 281 1.95 13.25 15.84
C ALA A 281 2.23 11.76 15.63
N ILE A 282 3.42 11.40 15.11
CA ILE A 282 3.87 10.01 14.95
C ILE A 282 3.90 9.29 16.29
N ARG A 283 4.51 9.88 17.33
CA ARG A 283 4.58 9.27 18.67
C ARG A 283 3.20 8.95 19.22
N ARG A 284 2.28 9.93 19.20
CA ARG A 284 0.89 9.74 19.66
C ARG A 284 0.14 8.71 18.80
N GLY A 285 0.39 8.73 17.49
CA GLY A 285 -0.16 7.74 16.57
C GLY A 285 0.28 6.32 16.92
N ARG A 286 1.56 6.11 17.23
CA ARG A 286 2.09 4.80 17.63
C ARG A 286 1.46 4.31 18.93
N GLU A 287 1.27 5.17 19.92
CA GLU A 287 0.54 4.84 21.16
C GLU A 287 -0.87 4.30 20.83
N CYS A 288 -1.59 4.95 19.90
CA CYS A 288 -2.87 4.45 19.41
C CYS A 288 -2.76 3.08 18.72
N VAL A 289 -1.76 2.88 17.84
CA VAL A 289 -1.57 1.60 17.14
C VAL A 289 -1.26 0.48 18.13
N LEU A 290 -0.46 0.74 19.17
CA LEU A 290 -0.15 -0.26 20.20
C LEU A 290 -1.39 -0.70 20.98
N GLU A 291 -2.30 0.23 21.26
CA GLU A 291 -3.53 -0.07 21.99
C GLU A 291 -4.59 -0.77 21.12
N ARG A 292 -4.74 -0.33 19.87
CA ARG A 292 -5.93 -0.65 19.03
C ARG A 292 -5.61 -1.28 17.67
N GLY A 293 -4.33 -1.54 17.37
CA GLY A 293 -3.86 -1.98 16.06
C GLY A 293 -3.87 -3.49 15.82
N LEU A 294 -4.11 -4.31 16.85
CA LEU A 294 -4.28 -5.77 16.72
C LEU A 294 -5.70 -6.12 16.26
N LEU A 295 -5.95 -5.92 14.96
CA LEU A 295 -7.27 -6.05 14.35
C LEU A 295 -7.76 -7.51 14.30
N THR A 296 -9.08 -7.68 14.32
CA THR A 296 -9.75 -8.99 14.18
C THR A 296 -9.92 -9.44 12.73
N LYS A 297 -9.53 -8.62 11.75
CA LYS A 297 -9.51 -8.99 10.33
C LYS A 297 -8.25 -9.79 10.00
N GLU A 298 -8.38 -10.72 9.04
CA GLU A 298 -7.25 -11.47 8.49
C GLU A 298 -6.05 -10.55 8.23
N PRO A 299 -4.84 -10.91 8.73
CA PRO A 299 -3.67 -10.06 8.60
C PRO A 299 -3.32 -9.72 7.14
N CYS A 300 -3.37 -8.43 6.82
CA CYS A 300 -3.07 -7.86 5.51
C CYS A 300 -2.49 -6.44 5.65
N LEU A 301 -2.10 -5.81 4.54
CA LEU A 301 -1.51 -4.46 4.56
C LEU A 301 -2.55 -3.35 4.77
N CYS A 302 -3.71 -3.41 4.12
CA CYS A 302 -4.64 -2.28 4.10
C CYS A 302 -5.29 -2.01 5.46
N HIS A 303 -5.81 -3.07 6.08
CA HIS A 303 -6.64 -2.95 7.28
C HIS A 303 -6.56 -4.22 8.13
N GLY A 304 -5.35 -4.77 8.25
CA GLY A 304 -5.02 -5.90 9.10
C GLY A 304 -3.76 -5.63 9.94
N ILE A 305 -3.41 -6.60 10.78
CA ILE A 305 -2.27 -6.48 11.71
C ILE A 305 -0.96 -6.23 10.98
N SER A 306 -0.73 -6.89 9.83
CA SER A 306 0.52 -6.81 9.07
C SER A 306 0.85 -5.37 8.67
N GLY A 307 -0.09 -4.65 8.05
CA GLY A 307 0.13 -3.25 7.68
C GLY A 307 0.21 -2.31 8.87
N ASN A 308 -0.57 -2.56 9.92
CA ASN A 308 -0.51 -1.78 11.15
C ASN A 308 0.87 -1.87 11.83
N ALA A 309 1.50 -3.05 11.78
CA ALA A 309 2.81 -3.28 12.37
C ALA A 309 3.90 -2.36 11.77
N LEU A 310 3.79 -2.00 10.49
CA LEU A 310 4.78 -1.16 9.81
C LEU A 310 4.86 0.28 10.37
N ALA A 311 3.82 0.73 11.08
CA ALA A 311 3.84 2.03 11.75
C ALA A 311 4.65 2.03 13.07
N LEU A 312 5.03 0.85 13.57
CA LEU A 312 5.63 0.67 14.90
C LEU A 312 7.16 0.60 14.87
N GLU A 313 7.78 0.86 16.01
CA GLU A 313 9.22 0.66 16.23
C GLU A 313 9.58 -0.84 16.27
N ASP A 314 10.86 -1.17 16.16
CA ASP A 314 11.31 -2.55 15.83
C ASP A 314 10.78 -3.63 16.78
N LYS A 315 10.80 -3.37 18.09
CA LYS A 315 10.36 -4.36 19.08
C LYS A 315 8.87 -4.62 18.99
N GLU A 316 8.08 -3.57 18.84
CA GLU A 316 6.63 -3.63 18.74
C GLU A 316 6.18 -4.16 17.38
N PHE A 317 6.89 -3.82 16.29
CA PHE A 317 6.72 -4.40 14.96
C PHE A 317 6.86 -5.92 15.01
N GLN A 318 7.98 -6.42 15.54
CA GLN A 318 8.24 -7.86 15.68
C GLN A 318 7.19 -8.56 16.55
N HIS A 319 6.75 -7.89 17.62
CA HIS A 319 5.67 -8.38 18.48
C HIS A 319 4.33 -8.48 17.75
N PHE A 320 3.93 -7.46 16.99
CA PHE A 320 2.70 -7.49 16.20
C PHE A 320 2.70 -8.63 15.18
N LEU A 321 3.83 -8.89 14.53
CA LEU A 321 3.94 -10.01 13.59
C LEU A 321 3.74 -11.38 14.26
N THR A 322 3.92 -11.52 15.57
CA THR A 322 3.63 -12.80 16.24
C THR A 322 2.17 -13.23 16.12
N PHE A 323 1.25 -12.28 15.94
CA PHE A 323 -0.19 -12.52 15.72
C PHE A 323 -0.55 -12.80 14.25
N THR A 324 0.42 -12.71 13.34
CA THR A 324 0.20 -12.92 11.89
C THR A 324 0.74 -14.26 11.41
N THR A 325 1.11 -15.18 12.30
CA THR A 325 1.52 -16.53 11.91
C THR A 325 0.33 -17.35 11.40
N GLY A 326 0.60 -18.38 10.59
CA GLY A 326 -0.45 -19.30 10.15
C GLY A 326 -1.16 -20.04 11.31
N HIS A 327 -0.46 -20.24 12.44
CA HIS A 327 -1.06 -20.83 13.64
C HIS A 327 -2.06 -19.88 14.31
N GLU A 328 -1.67 -18.62 14.53
CA GLU A 328 -2.53 -17.62 15.17
C GLU A 328 -3.77 -17.31 14.32
N ILE A 329 -3.64 -17.24 13.00
CA ILE A 329 -4.81 -17.08 12.12
C ILE A 329 -5.80 -18.23 12.30
N LYS A 330 -5.32 -19.48 12.30
CA LYS A 330 -6.18 -20.65 12.52
C LYS A 330 -6.82 -20.66 13.91
N ALA A 331 -6.09 -20.22 14.93
CA ALA A 331 -6.61 -20.08 16.29
C ALA A 331 -7.71 -19.01 16.36
N MET A 332 -7.47 -17.80 15.84
CA MET A 332 -8.47 -16.72 15.78
C MET A 332 -9.73 -17.13 15.00
N ALA A 333 -9.57 -17.87 13.89
CA ALA A 333 -10.68 -18.41 13.12
C ALA A 333 -11.50 -19.42 13.92
N LYS A 334 -10.84 -20.34 14.63
CA LYS A 334 -11.47 -21.34 15.49
C LYS A 334 -12.26 -20.69 16.64
N ASP A 335 -11.74 -19.61 17.19
CA ASP A 335 -12.37 -18.86 18.28
C ASP A 335 -13.49 -17.92 17.79
N GLY A 336 -13.75 -17.87 16.48
CA GLY A 336 -14.83 -17.08 15.88
C GLY A 336 -14.59 -15.56 15.93
N ILE A 337 -13.34 -15.13 16.09
CA ILE A 337 -12.95 -13.72 16.20
C ILE A 337 -12.23 -13.20 14.94
N LEU A 338 -12.11 -14.02 13.89
CA LEU A 338 -11.45 -13.65 12.64
C LEU A 338 -12.47 -13.24 11.57
N GLU A 339 -12.41 -11.99 11.11
CA GLU A 339 -13.09 -11.53 9.89
C GLU A 339 -12.23 -11.91 8.68
N LYS A 340 -12.83 -12.59 7.69
CA LYS A 340 -12.12 -13.02 6.48
C LYS A 340 -11.73 -11.84 5.58
N SER A 341 -10.66 -12.03 4.82
CA SER A 341 -10.25 -11.10 3.79
C SER A 341 -11.23 -11.07 2.62
N ASP A 342 -11.35 -9.89 2.00
CA ASP A 342 -12.09 -9.68 0.76
C ASP A 342 -11.36 -10.28 -0.46
N ASP A 343 -10.01 -10.32 -0.40
CA ASP A 343 -9.15 -11.02 -1.36
C ASP A 343 -7.97 -11.62 -0.58
N PRO A 344 -8.03 -12.91 -0.23
CA PRO A 344 -7.03 -13.56 0.60
C PRO A 344 -5.68 -13.76 -0.11
N SER A 345 -5.61 -13.59 -1.43
CA SER A 345 -4.35 -13.71 -2.19
C SER A 345 -3.59 -12.39 -2.28
N ALA A 346 -4.31 -11.28 -2.35
CA ALA A 346 -3.83 -9.97 -2.77
C ALA A 346 -2.73 -9.36 -1.91
N LEU A 347 -1.98 -8.44 -2.52
CA LEU A 347 -0.97 -7.65 -1.81
C LEU A 347 -1.57 -6.80 -0.68
N TRP A 348 -2.67 -6.09 -0.94
CA TRP A 348 -3.20 -5.16 0.07
C TRP A 348 -4.19 -5.80 1.03
N CYS A 349 -4.83 -6.90 0.64
CA CYS A 349 -5.87 -7.54 1.45
C CYS A 349 -5.52 -8.95 1.93
N GLY A 350 -4.43 -9.57 1.50
CA GLY A 350 -4.21 -10.99 1.74
C GLY A 350 -2.76 -11.41 2.01
N GLU A 351 -2.49 -12.66 1.64
CA GLU A 351 -1.28 -13.40 1.94
C GLU A 351 -0.03 -12.78 1.34
N ALA A 352 -0.14 -12.17 0.15
CA ALA A 352 1.00 -11.50 -0.47
C ALA A 352 1.49 -10.32 0.39
N GLY A 353 0.57 -9.53 0.94
CA GLY A 353 0.91 -8.45 1.88
C GLY A 353 1.53 -8.93 3.17
N ARG A 354 0.99 -10.01 3.73
CA ARG A 354 1.54 -10.67 4.92
C ARG A 354 2.96 -11.16 4.68
N THR A 355 3.19 -11.77 3.52
CA THR A 355 4.51 -12.24 3.08
C THR A 355 5.52 -11.08 3.03
N TRP A 356 5.13 -9.94 2.46
CA TRP A 356 5.98 -8.74 2.42
C TRP A 356 6.43 -8.30 3.82
N THR A 357 5.52 -8.27 4.80
CA THR A 357 5.89 -7.86 6.17
C THR A 357 6.86 -8.83 6.85
N TRP A 358 6.77 -10.13 6.55
CA TRP A 358 7.77 -11.09 7.01
C TRP A 358 9.12 -10.92 6.32
N ALA A 359 9.13 -10.55 5.04
CA ALA A 359 10.37 -10.23 4.32
C ALA A 359 11.07 -8.99 4.91
N ILE A 360 10.31 -7.96 5.27
CA ILE A 360 10.83 -6.79 6.00
C ILE A 360 11.49 -7.21 7.31
N ALA A 361 10.83 -8.07 8.09
CA ALA A 361 11.36 -8.55 9.36
C ALA A 361 12.60 -9.46 9.22
N ASP A 362 12.67 -10.23 8.14
CA ASP A 362 13.78 -11.16 7.88
C ASP A 362 15.05 -10.46 7.38
N GLN A 363 14.88 -9.54 6.43
CA GLN A 363 15.98 -8.84 5.78
C GLN A 363 16.30 -7.49 6.44
N GLU A 364 15.65 -7.18 7.57
CA GLU A 364 15.77 -5.91 8.30
C GLU A 364 15.58 -4.68 7.39
N LEU A 365 14.59 -4.76 6.49
CA LEU A 365 14.29 -3.69 5.54
C LEU A 365 13.62 -2.50 6.23
N GLU A 366 13.67 -1.35 5.57
CA GLU A 366 12.86 -0.21 5.96
C GLU A 366 11.36 -0.57 5.89
N LYS A 367 10.58 -0.14 6.89
CA LYS A 367 9.16 -0.50 7.07
C LYS A 367 8.25 0.25 6.10
N LYS A 368 8.33 -0.10 4.83
CA LYS A 368 7.57 0.50 3.73
C LYS A 368 6.44 -0.42 3.27
N LEU A 369 5.33 0.19 2.84
CA LEU A 369 4.20 -0.47 2.20
C LEU A 369 4.54 -0.69 0.72
N LEU A 370 4.64 -1.96 0.32
CA LEU A 370 4.82 -2.36 -1.07
C LEU A 370 3.65 -1.87 -1.92
N GLY A 371 3.93 -1.10 -2.98
CA GLY A 371 2.90 -0.48 -3.82
C GLY A 371 2.61 0.98 -3.47
N TYR A 372 3.24 1.54 -2.43
CA TYR A 372 2.90 2.89 -1.93
C TYR A 372 4.11 3.78 -1.69
N ASN A 373 5.08 3.36 -0.87
CA ASN A 373 6.25 4.17 -0.49
C ASN A 373 7.57 3.38 -0.47
N ASP A 374 7.63 2.25 -1.17
CA ASP A 374 8.76 1.32 -1.19
C ASP A 374 9.88 1.64 -2.20
N LEU A 375 9.74 2.71 -2.97
CA LEU A 375 10.63 3.09 -4.08
C LEU A 375 11.58 4.23 -3.74
#